data_AF-A0A3N5RJF1-F1
#
_entry.id   AF-A0A3N5RJF1-F1
#
_cell.length_a   1.000
_cell.length_b   1.000
_cell.length_c   1.000
_cell.angle_alpha   90.00
_cell.angle_beta   90.00
_cell.angle_gamma   90.00
#
_symmetry.space_group_name_H-M   'P 1'
#
loop_
_entity.id
_entity.type
_entity.pdbx_description
1 polymer ?
#
loop_
_entity_poly.entity_id
_entity_poly.type
_entity_poly.pdbx_seq_one_letter_code
_entity_poly.pdbx_strand_id
1 'polypeptide(L)'
;MPTAILSVYDKTGLVEFAQGLTGLGWTLLASGGTARLLRDNQLSVTEVAEYTGSPEILSGRVKTLHPAVHGGLLARSTDSDHQELLDHGWDYIDLVAVNLYPFEKTISVPGVTVEDAVENIDIGGVTLIRAAAKNFSRVTLVCDPSDYGMVLEHLKAGSFSESTRRSLAVKGFAHTAHYDRAITSYLEGLSSQSQNGQLTVEAYHIQNLRYGENPHQKAALYSLEHGSGPLGGKLLQGKELSYTNILDLDGAWKAAVSYQRPAIVIVKHVSPCGIAVSDDLSQAFRLALASDPVSAFGGVVASNRKFDESTAKAMGDLFVECIIAPGFTPEARELLASRKNCRLLEMPDTSVEPRSEIRAINRGFLKQDIDFGDPDGVEWKVVSQRLPLEEEWVDLRFAWKACQHVKSNAIVFA
;
A
#
# COMPACT_ATOMS: atom_id res chain seq x y z
N MET A 1 -27.72 23.88 -18.62
CA MET A 1 -27.81 22.81 -17.60
C MET A 1 -26.43 22.19 -17.49
N PRO A 2 -25.95 21.82 -16.30
CA PRO A 2 -24.60 21.28 -16.18
C PRO A 2 -24.51 19.88 -16.81
N THR A 3 -23.38 19.61 -17.47
CA THR A 3 -23.17 18.36 -18.21
C THR A 3 -22.12 17.48 -17.53
N ALA A 4 -22.41 16.20 -17.36
CA ALA A 4 -21.48 15.20 -16.86
C ALA A 4 -21.12 14.20 -17.98
N ILE A 5 -19.83 13.92 -18.15
CA ILE A 5 -19.36 12.82 -19.01
C ILE A 5 -18.91 11.62 -18.17
N LEU A 6 -19.44 10.44 -18.48
CA LEU A 6 -19.23 9.19 -17.77
C LEU A 6 -18.53 8.19 -18.69
N SER A 7 -17.29 7.83 -18.37
CA SER A 7 -16.51 6.84 -19.12
C SER A 7 -15.66 5.99 -18.19
N VAL A 8 -16.25 4.95 -17.64
CA VAL A 8 -15.61 4.11 -16.62
C VAL A 8 -15.41 2.69 -17.14
N TYR A 9 -14.35 2.02 -16.71
CA TYR A 9 -14.17 0.57 -16.79
C TYR A 9 -14.93 -0.14 -15.66
N ASP A 10 -14.58 0.18 -14.41
CA ASP A 10 -15.26 -0.32 -13.21
C ASP A 10 -16.61 0.39 -13.04
N LYS A 11 -17.70 -0.39 -13.04
CA LYS A 11 -19.08 0.07 -12.98
C LYS A 11 -19.64 0.17 -11.56
N THR A 12 -18.84 -0.13 -10.55
CA THR A 12 -19.25 -0.11 -9.14
C THR A 12 -19.89 1.24 -8.78
N GLY A 13 -21.14 1.22 -8.31
CA GLY A 13 -21.87 2.43 -7.86
C GLY A 13 -22.25 3.43 -8.96
N LEU A 14 -21.99 3.14 -10.24
CA LEU A 14 -22.19 4.10 -11.33
C LEU A 14 -23.67 4.45 -11.54
N VAL A 15 -24.57 3.47 -11.43
CA VAL A 15 -26.01 3.68 -11.71
C VAL A 15 -26.60 4.62 -10.68
N GLU A 16 -26.31 4.39 -9.40
CA GLU A 16 -26.73 5.23 -8.27
C GLU A 16 -26.15 6.64 -8.40
N PHE A 17 -24.88 6.75 -8.82
CA PHE A 17 -24.24 8.03 -9.07
C PHE A 17 -24.94 8.82 -10.18
N ALA A 18 -25.20 8.17 -11.33
CA ALA A 18 -25.87 8.77 -12.47
C ALA A 18 -27.32 9.17 -12.16
N GLN A 19 -28.07 8.34 -11.43
CA GLN A 19 -29.41 8.68 -10.92
C GLN A 19 -29.37 9.92 -10.04
N GLY A 20 -28.37 10.03 -9.15
CA GLY A 20 -28.15 11.19 -8.31
C GLY A 20 -27.91 12.47 -9.12
N LEU A 21 -27.10 12.39 -10.19
CA LEU A 21 -26.85 13.52 -11.09
C LEU A 21 -28.11 13.93 -11.86
N THR A 22 -28.84 12.98 -12.44
CA THR A 22 -30.10 13.27 -13.16
C THR A 22 -31.14 13.89 -12.22
N GLY A 23 -31.25 13.41 -10.98
CA GLY A 23 -32.13 14.00 -9.96
C GLY A 23 -31.78 15.45 -9.59
N LEU A 24 -30.55 15.89 -9.86
CA LEU A 24 -30.09 17.27 -9.71
C LEU A 24 -30.19 18.10 -11.00
N GLY A 25 -30.77 17.54 -12.08
CA GLY A 25 -30.95 18.23 -13.36
C GLY A 25 -29.71 18.24 -14.26
N TRP A 26 -28.77 17.32 -14.05
CA TRP A 26 -27.61 17.16 -14.93
C TRP A 26 -27.95 16.38 -16.19
N THR A 27 -27.35 16.78 -17.30
CA THR A 27 -27.35 16.02 -18.56
C THR A 27 -26.17 15.04 -18.56
N LEU A 28 -26.38 13.84 -19.10
CA LEU A 28 -25.38 12.78 -19.11
C LEU A 28 -24.86 12.52 -20.53
N LEU A 29 -23.54 12.56 -20.69
CA LEU A 29 -22.80 12.02 -21.82
C LEU A 29 -22.11 10.73 -21.38
N ALA A 30 -22.06 9.70 -22.22
CA ALA A 30 -21.33 8.47 -21.87
C ALA A 30 -20.67 7.76 -23.06
N SER A 31 -19.58 7.06 -22.79
CA SER A 31 -18.92 6.16 -23.76
C SER A 31 -19.72 4.86 -23.94
N GLY A 32 -19.60 4.17 -25.08
CA GLY A 32 -20.54 3.12 -25.52
C GLY A 32 -20.97 2.11 -24.44
N GLY A 33 -20.02 1.39 -23.83
CA GLY A 33 -20.34 0.41 -22.76
C GLY A 33 -20.94 1.04 -21.50
N THR A 34 -20.59 2.29 -21.19
CA THR A 34 -21.17 3.07 -20.09
C THR A 34 -22.60 3.52 -20.43
N ALA A 35 -22.81 4.05 -21.63
CA ALA A 35 -24.12 4.50 -22.11
C ALA A 35 -25.13 3.35 -22.13
N ARG A 36 -24.72 2.17 -22.61
CA ARG A 36 -25.58 0.97 -22.61
C ARG A 36 -26.09 0.63 -21.21
N LEU A 37 -25.18 0.54 -20.23
CA LEU A 37 -25.56 0.23 -18.85
C LEU A 37 -26.56 1.25 -18.27
N LEU A 38 -26.35 2.54 -18.55
CA LEU A 38 -27.24 3.59 -18.07
C LEU A 38 -28.63 3.52 -18.74
N ARG A 39 -28.71 3.22 -20.04
CA ARG A 39 -29.98 3.03 -20.75
C ARG A 39 -30.72 1.78 -20.28
N ASP A 40 -30.01 0.68 -20.03
CA ASP A 40 -30.60 -0.55 -19.48
C ASP A 40 -31.23 -0.31 -18.10
N ASN A 41 -30.76 0.73 -17.39
CA ASN A 41 -31.31 1.23 -16.12
C ASN A 41 -32.22 2.46 -16.28
N GLN A 42 -32.77 2.68 -17.48
CA GLN A 42 -33.79 3.69 -17.79
C GLN A 42 -33.34 5.15 -17.56
N LEU A 43 -32.03 5.42 -17.61
CA LEU A 43 -31.50 6.78 -17.55
C LEU A 43 -31.37 7.38 -18.96
N SER A 44 -31.75 8.65 -19.09
CA SER A 44 -31.51 9.42 -20.31
C SER A 44 -30.02 9.77 -20.40
N VAL A 45 -29.39 9.34 -21.49
CA VAL A 45 -27.96 9.55 -21.74
C VAL A 45 -27.70 9.68 -23.24
N THR A 46 -26.90 10.68 -23.61
CA THR A 46 -26.41 10.88 -24.97
C THR A 46 -25.08 10.17 -25.12
N GLU A 47 -24.91 9.41 -26.20
CA GLU A 47 -23.62 8.79 -26.48
C GLU A 47 -22.58 9.83 -26.92
N VAL A 48 -21.31 9.64 -26.53
CA VAL A 48 -20.24 10.54 -26.99
C VAL A 48 -20.14 10.57 -28.52
N ALA A 49 -20.38 9.45 -29.21
CA ALA A 49 -20.40 9.41 -30.67
C ALA A 49 -21.52 10.30 -31.27
N GLU A 50 -22.69 10.32 -30.62
CA GLU A 50 -23.82 11.18 -31.01
C GLU A 50 -23.50 12.66 -30.75
N TYR A 51 -22.95 12.97 -29.57
CA TYR A 51 -22.57 14.33 -29.20
C TYR A 51 -21.46 14.92 -30.11
N THR A 52 -20.49 14.09 -30.49
CA THR A 52 -19.35 14.53 -31.31
C THR A 52 -19.62 14.47 -32.81
N GLY A 53 -20.61 13.69 -33.24
CA GLY A 53 -20.82 13.34 -34.65
C GLY A 53 -19.73 12.42 -35.23
N SER A 54 -18.83 11.87 -34.40
CA SER A 54 -17.72 11.01 -34.83
C SER A 54 -17.92 9.59 -34.31
N PRO A 55 -17.77 8.55 -35.16
CA PRO A 55 -17.91 7.17 -34.73
C PRO A 55 -16.73 6.73 -33.85
N GLU A 56 -16.95 5.67 -33.08
CA GLU A 56 -15.87 4.94 -32.42
C GLU A 56 -15.05 4.16 -33.46
N ILE A 57 -13.74 4.41 -33.54
CA ILE A 57 -12.84 3.77 -34.52
C ILE A 57 -11.71 2.99 -33.85
N LEU A 58 -11.05 2.11 -34.62
CA LEU A 58 -9.91 1.30 -34.18
C LEU A 58 -10.24 0.47 -32.93
N SER A 59 -11.39 -0.22 -32.97
CA SER A 59 -11.87 -1.10 -31.88
C SER A 59 -11.97 -0.39 -30.51
N GLY A 60 -12.34 0.89 -30.52
CA GLY A 60 -12.55 1.66 -29.29
C GLY A 60 -11.35 2.41 -28.74
N ARG A 61 -10.21 2.35 -29.44
CA ARG A 61 -9.01 3.14 -29.11
C ARG A 61 -9.24 4.64 -29.23
N VAL A 62 -10.11 5.06 -30.16
CA VAL A 62 -10.43 6.48 -30.39
C VAL A 62 -11.94 6.67 -30.30
N LYS A 63 -12.40 7.10 -29.12
CA LYS A 63 -13.82 7.35 -28.82
C LYS A 63 -14.09 8.71 -28.16
N THR A 64 -13.20 9.17 -27.28
CA THR A 64 -13.36 10.43 -26.53
C THR A 64 -12.34 11.50 -26.91
N LEU A 65 -11.35 11.16 -27.73
CA LEU A 65 -10.29 12.05 -28.20
C LEU A 65 -10.81 13.01 -29.29
N HIS A 66 -11.71 13.91 -28.90
CA HIS A 66 -12.39 14.84 -29.81
C HIS A 66 -12.42 16.27 -29.23
N PRO A 67 -12.27 17.32 -30.06
CA PRO A 67 -12.34 18.71 -29.61
C PRO A 67 -13.64 19.06 -28.89
N ALA A 68 -14.79 18.51 -29.29
CA ALA A 68 -16.06 18.75 -28.59
C ALA A 68 -16.04 18.32 -27.11
N VAL A 69 -15.31 17.25 -26.80
CA VAL A 69 -15.16 16.74 -25.42
C VAL A 69 -14.10 17.56 -24.69
N HIS A 70 -12.89 17.65 -25.25
CA HIS A 70 -11.78 18.31 -24.57
C HIS A 70 -11.92 19.83 -24.52
N GLY A 71 -12.55 20.45 -25.50
CA GLY A 71 -12.95 21.86 -25.49
C GLY A 71 -13.95 22.14 -24.38
N GLY A 72 -15.02 21.34 -24.27
CA GLY A 72 -15.99 21.44 -23.17
C GLY A 72 -15.36 21.26 -21.79
N LEU A 73 -14.28 20.48 -21.66
CA LEU A 73 -13.54 20.30 -20.41
C LEU A 73 -12.48 21.38 -20.15
N LEU A 74 -11.80 21.88 -21.17
CA LEU A 74 -10.65 22.78 -21.02
C LEU A 74 -11.00 24.27 -21.15
N ALA A 75 -12.17 24.59 -21.69
CA ALA A 75 -12.65 25.97 -21.77
C ALA A 75 -12.71 26.59 -20.37
N ARG A 76 -12.19 27.81 -20.25
CA ARG A 76 -12.23 28.60 -19.02
C ARG A 76 -13.63 29.19 -18.85
N SER A 77 -13.94 29.65 -17.65
CA SER A 77 -15.18 30.38 -17.35
C SER A 77 -15.11 31.83 -17.86
N THR A 78 -14.89 32.00 -19.16
CA THR A 78 -14.82 33.30 -19.86
C THR A 78 -15.81 33.31 -21.03
N ASP A 79 -16.50 34.43 -21.23
CA ASP A 79 -17.49 34.58 -22.31
C ASP A 79 -16.88 34.26 -23.68
N SER A 80 -15.61 34.61 -23.90
CA SER A 80 -14.88 34.31 -25.13
C SER A 80 -14.71 32.81 -25.37
N ASP A 81 -14.38 32.03 -24.35
CA ASP A 81 -14.18 30.57 -24.50
C ASP A 81 -15.54 29.88 -24.65
N HIS A 82 -16.58 30.37 -23.97
CA HIS A 82 -17.94 29.84 -24.10
C HIS A 82 -18.50 30.08 -25.51
N GLN A 83 -18.35 31.31 -26.02
CA GLN A 83 -18.81 31.64 -27.37
C GLN A 83 -18.11 30.78 -28.43
N GLU A 84 -16.80 30.52 -28.28
CA GLU A 84 -16.05 29.66 -29.19
C GLU A 84 -16.59 28.21 -29.19
N LEU A 85 -17.01 27.67 -28.04
CA LEU A 85 -17.67 26.36 -27.98
C LEU A 85 -19.02 26.40 -28.72
N LEU A 86 -19.84 27.42 -28.45
CA LEU A 86 -21.17 27.57 -29.05
C LEU A 86 -21.10 27.72 -30.58
N ASP A 87 -20.11 28.44 -31.10
CA ASP A 87 -19.86 28.61 -32.53
C ASP A 87 -19.59 27.26 -33.23
N HIS A 88 -19.09 26.27 -32.50
CA HIS A 88 -18.87 24.89 -32.98
C HIS A 88 -20.02 23.93 -32.62
N GLY A 89 -21.10 24.42 -31.99
CA GLY A 89 -22.23 23.61 -31.55
C GLY A 89 -21.94 22.76 -30.30
N TRP A 90 -20.96 23.15 -29.49
CA TRP A 90 -20.55 22.47 -28.26
C TRP A 90 -20.87 23.34 -27.04
N ASP A 91 -20.82 22.75 -25.85
CA ASP A 91 -21.04 23.47 -24.59
C ASP A 91 -20.06 22.97 -23.52
N TYR A 92 -20.12 23.57 -22.33
CA TYR A 92 -19.33 23.16 -21.18
C TYR A 92 -19.65 21.72 -20.74
N ILE A 93 -18.60 21.03 -20.30
CA ILE A 93 -18.69 19.79 -19.53
C ILE A 93 -18.12 20.06 -18.15
N ASP A 94 -18.94 19.91 -17.11
CA ASP A 94 -18.66 20.39 -15.76
C ASP A 94 -18.24 19.27 -14.80
N LEU A 95 -18.53 18.02 -15.17
CA LEU A 95 -18.13 16.84 -14.41
C LEU A 95 -17.62 15.72 -15.32
N VAL A 96 -16.55 15.05 -14.89
CA VAL A 96 -16.04 13.83 -15.51
C VAL A 96 -16.01 12.72 -14.47
N ALA A 97 -16.71 11.62 -14.73
CA ALA A 97 -16.50 10.37 -14.00
C ALA A 97 -15.78 9.37 -14.91
N VAL A 98 -14.58 8.96 -14.53
CA VAL A 98 -13.69 8.15 -15.37
C VAL A 98 -12.77 7.29 -14.52
N ASN A 99 -12.69 6.00 -14.79
CA ASN A 99 -11.66 5.14 -14.23
C ASN A 99 -11.06 4.30 -15.35
N LEU A 100 -9.77 3.98 -15.20
CA LEU A 100 -8.94 3.45 -16.28
C LEU A 100 -9.11 1.95 -16.44
N TYR A 101 -8.65 1.42 -17.58
CA TYR A 101 -8.47 -0.02 -17.74
C TYR A 101 -7.52 -0.57 -16.67
N PRO A 102 -7.70 -1.80 -16.17
CA PRO A 102 -6.99 -2.27 -14.99
C PRO A 102 -5.62 -2.84 -15.35
N PHE A 103 -4.73 -2.02 -15.94
CA PHE A 103 -3.45 -2.45 -16.49
C PHE A 103 -2.62 -3.31 -15.52
N GLU A 104 -2.49 -2.91 -14.25
CA GLU A 104 -1.77 -3.68 -13.22
C GLU A 104 -2.40 -5.05 -12.95
N LYS A 105 -3.74 -5.13 -12.96
CA LYS A 105 -4.43 -6.43 -12.84
C LYS A 105 -4.20 -7.28 -14.09
N THR A 106 -4.13 -6.67 -15.27
CA THR A 106 -3.84 -7.39 -16.52
C THR A 106 -2.43 -7.97 -16.51
N ILE A 107 -1.40 -7.18 -16.18
CA ILE A 107 0.00 -7.64 -16.21
C ILE A 107 0.36 -8.61 -15.08
N SER A 108 -0.47 -8.71 -14.04
CA SER A 108 -0.30 -9.70 -12.96
C SER A 108 -0.92 -11.07 -13.28
N VAL A 109 -1.67 -11.20 -14.39
CA VAL A 109 -2.19 -12.50 -14.84
C VAL A 109 -1.04 -13.38 -15.35
N PRO A 110 -0.85 -14.60 -14.84
CA PRO A 110 0.17 -15.52 -15.34
C PRO A 110 0.01 -15.79 -16.83
N GLY A 111 1.07 -15.60 -17.61
CA GLY A 111 1.08 -15.88 -19.05
C GLY A 111 0.47 -14.79 -19.93
N VAL A 112 0.18 -13.59 -19.39
CA VAL A 112 -0.22 -12.43 -20.19
C VAL A 112 0.80 -12.12 -21.29
N THR A 113 0.31 -11.87 -22.51
CA THR A 113 1.17 -11.50 -23.64
C THR A 113 1.47 -10.00 -23.62
N VAL A 114 2.52 -9.57 -24.34
CA VAL A 114 2.84 -8.14 -24.49
C VAL A 114 1.71 -7.43 -25.23
N GLU A 115 1.12 -8.09 -26.22
CA GLU A 115 -0.01 -7.61 -26.99
C GLU A 115 -1.23 -7.35 -26.08
N ASP A 116 -1.58 -8.29 -25.21
CA ASP A 116 -2.70 -8.14 -24.26
C ASP A 116 -2.46 -6.98 -23.28
N ALA A 117 -1.22 -6.82 -22.80
CA ALA A 117 -0.86 -5.70 -21.94
C ALA A 117 -0.99 -4.36 -22.68
N VAL A 118 -0.48 -4.27 -23.91
CA VAL A 118 -0.55 -3.04 -24.73
C VAL A 118 -1.99 -2.64 -25.07
N GLU A 119 -2.89 -3.58 -25.34
CA GLU A 119 -4.32 -3.28 -25.56
C GLU A 119 -5.01 -2.70 -24.30
N ASN A 120 -4.47 -2.97 -23.12
CA ASN A 120 -4.98 -2.46 -21.85
C ASN A 120 -4.40 -1.10 -21.45
N ILE A 121 -3.60 -0.44 -22.31
CA ILE A 121 -3.13 0.92 -22.08
C ILE A 121 -4.23 1.92 -22.47
N ASP A 122 -4.86 2.57 -21.48
CA ASP A 122 -5.96 3.49 -21.71
C ASP A 122 -5.49 4.92 -22.05
N ILE A 123 -5.65 5.31 -23.31
CA ILE A 123 -5.32 6.67 -23.78
C ILE A 123 -6.47 7.65 -23.48
N GLY A 124 -7.70 7.24 -23.73
CA GLY A 124 -8.88 8.10 -23.64
C GLY A 124 -9.20 8.49 -22.20
N GLY A 125 -9.18 7.52 -21.29
CA GLY A 125 -9.41 7.73 -19.86
C GLY A 125 -8.36 8.67 -19.24
N VAL A 126 -7.07 8.43 -19.52
CA VAL A 126 -5.98 9.30 -19.03
C VAL A 126 -6.13 10.72 -19.54
N THR A 127 -6.50 10.91 -20.82
CA THR A 127 -6.68 12.25 -21.39
C THR A 127 -7.88 12.98 -20.75
N LEU A 128 -8.98 12.27 -20.48
CA LEU A 128 -10.13 12.83 -19.74
C LEU A 128 -9.75 13.26 -18.32
N ILE A 129 -9.04 12.40 -17.58
CA ILE A 129 -8.57 12.69 -16.22
C ILE A 129 -7.71 13.96 -16.22
N ARG A 130 -6.68 14.01 -17.08
CA ARG A 130 -5.74 15.13 -17.12
C ARG A 130 -6.40 16.44 -17.55
N ALA A 131 -7.36 16.39 -18.49
CA ALA A 131 -8.10 17.56 -18.93
C ALA A 131 -8.97 18.14 -17.79
N ALA A 132 -9.75 17.29 -17.12
CA ALA A 132 -10.57 17.70 -15.98
C ALA A 132 -9.73 18.19 -14.80
N ALA A 133 -8.67 17.45 -14.44
CA ALA A 133 -7.77 17.82 -13.35
C ALA A 133 -7.03 19.14 -13.62
N LYS A 134 -6.63 19.41 -14.88
CA LYS A 134 -6.02 20.70 -15.26
C LYS A 134 -6.98 21.87 -15.02
N ASN A 135 -8.25 21.69 -15.34
CA ASN A 135 -9.28 22.75 -15.26
C ASN A 135 -10.13 22.67 -13.99
N PHE A 136 -9.53 22.26 -12.86
CA PHE A 136 -10.21 22.07 -11.58
C PHE A 136 -10.88 23.34 -11.02
N SER A 137 -10.54 24.52 -11.54
CA SER A 137 -11.25 25.76 -11.19
C SER A 137 -12.74 25.68 -11.54
N ARG A 138 -13.08 25.00 -12.66
CA ARG A 138 -14.45 24.77 -13.13
C ARG A 138 -14.90 23.31 -13.05
N VAL A 139 -14.09 22.38 -13.54
CA VAL A 139 -14.50 20.99 -13.77
C VAL A 139 -14.29 20.13 -12.54
N THR A 140 -15.27 19.29 -12.23
CA THR A 140 -15.20 18.27 -11.18
C THR A 140 -14.75 16.94 -11.75
N LEU A 141 -13.59 16.45 -11.33
CA LEU A 141 -13.11 15.11 -11.67
C LEU A 141 -13.54 14.10 -10.60
N VAL A 142 -14.01 12.94 -11.03
CA VAL A 142 -14.29 11.79 -10.14
C VAL A 142 -13.66 10.54 -10.75
N CYS A 143 -12.50 10.14 -10.24
CA CYS A 143 -11.73 9.02 -10.81
C CYS A 143 -11.78 7.71 -10.01
N ASP A 144 -12.52 7.69 -8.91
CA ASP A 144 -12.63 6.57 -8.00
C ASP A 144 -14.09 6.45 -7.52
N PRO A 145 -14.73 5.27 -7.65
CA PRO A 145 -16.10 5.04 -7.19
C PRO A 145 -16.36 5.40 -5.73
N SER A 146 -15.35 5.33 -4.85
CA SER A 146 -15.49 5.69 -3.44
C SER A 146 -15.83 7.16 -3.22
N ASP A 147 -15.53 8.04 -4.19
CA ASP A 147 -15.82 9.46 -4.11
C ASP A 147 -17.27 9.82 -4.55
N TYR A 148 -18.01 8.88 -5.16
CA TYR A 148 -19.35 9.14 -5.71
C TYR A 148 -20.32 9.71 -4.67
N GLY A 149 -20.35 9.13 -3.47
CA GLY A 149 -21.22 9.59 -2.38
C GLY A 149 -20.90 11.03 -1.96
N MET A 150 -19.63 11.29 -1.65
CA MET A 150 -19.15 12.61 -1.25
C MET A 150 -19.43 13.68 -2.31
N VAL A 151 -19.22 13.36 -3.59
CA VAL A 151 -19.47 14.31 -4.69
C VAL A 151 -20.96 14.65 -4.78
N LEU A 152 -21.85 13.64 -4.72
CA LEU A 152 -23.29 13.89 -4.75
C LEU A 152 -23.78 14.73 -3.57
N GLU A 153 -23.24 14.52 -2.38
CA GLU A 153 -23.56 15.33 -1.20
C GLU A 153 -23.19 16.80 -1.40
N HIS A 154 -21.98 17.07 -1.90
CA HIS A 154 -21.53 18.44 -2.18
C HIS A 154 -22.36 19.12 -3.28
N LEU A 155 -22.75 18.37 -4.32
CA LEU A 155 -23.61 18.88 -5.39
C LEU A 155 -25.01 19.20 -4.87
N LYS A 156 -25.62 18.34 -4.04
CA LYS A 156 -26.93 18.59 -3.40
C LYS A 156 -26.92 19.82 -2.49
N ALA A 157 -25.83 20.04 -1.78
CA ALA A 157 -25.66 21.20 -0.90
C ALA A 157 -25.40 22.51 -1.66
N GLY A 158 -25.14 22.45 -2.98
CA GLY A 158 -24.75 23.61 -3.78
C GLY A 158 -23.38 24.20 -3.42
N SER A 159 -22.57 23.46 -2.63
CA SER A 159 -21.34 23.96 -2.02
C SER A 159 -20.11 23.20 -2.51
N PHE A 160 -19.96 23.07 -3.84
CA PHE A 160 -18.76 22.45 -4.41
C PHE A 160 -17.62 23.47 -4.48
N SER A 161 -16.78 23.49 -3.44
CA SER A 161 -15.66 24.43 -3.33
C SER A 161 -14.54 24.11 -4.32
N GLU A 162 -13.78 25.13 -4.72
CA GLU A 162 -12.55 24.97 -5.49
C GLU A 162 -11.53 24.07 -4.74
N SER A 163 -11.48 24.14 -3.41
CA SER A 163 -10.61 23.28 -2.60
C SER A 163 -10.95 21.79 -2.79
N THR A 164 -12.23 21.44 -2.90
CA THR A 164 -12.69 20.07 -3.14
C THR A 164 -12.31 19.61 -4.56
N ARG A 165 -12.55 20.45 -5.59
CA ARG A 165 -12.10 20.16 -6.96
C ARG A 165 -10.59 20.00 -7.05
N ARG A 166 -9.83 20.84 -6.35
CA ARG A 166 -8.36 20.76 -6.29
C ARG A 166 -7.91 19.45 -5.65
N SER A 167 -8.55 18.99 -4.57
CA SER A 167 -8.25 17.70 -3.95
C SER A 167 -8.48 16.54 -4.92
N LEU A 168 -9.61 16.55 -5.64
CA LEU A 168 -9.93 15.56 -6.66
C LEU A 168 -8.97 15.61 -7.86
N ALA A 169 -8.52 16.80 -8.25
CA ALA A 169 -7.51 16.97 -9.30
C ALA A 169 -6.13 16.43 -8.89
N VAL A 170 -5.71 16.65 -7.64
CA VAL A 170 -4.49 16.03 -7.10
C VAL A 170 -4.61 14.51 -7.13
N LYS A 171 -5.76 13.96 -6.71
CA LYS A 171 -6.04 12.52 -6.80
C LYS A 171 -5.95 12.02 -8.24
N GLY A 172 -6.52 12.74 -9.20
CA GLY A 172 -6.46 12.42 -10.63
C GLY A 172 -5.04 12.41 -11.20
N PHE A 173 -4.24 13.44 -10.93
CA PHE A 173 -2.85 13.48 -11.38
C PHE A 173 -2.01 12.37 -10.75
N ALA A 174 -2.19 12.11 -9.45
CA ALA A 174 -1.54 11.00 -8.76
C ALA A 174 -1.91 9.65 -9.40
N HIS A 175 -3.19 9.44 -9.71
CA HIS A 175 -3.66 8.22 -10.37
C HIS A 175 -3.03 8.03 -11.75
N THR A 176 -2.94 9.08 -12.59
CA THR A 176 -2.29 8.96 -13.90
C THR A 176 -0.77 8.78 -13.80
N ALA A 177 -0.12 9.39 -12.81
CA ALA A 177 1.31 9.19 -12.59
C ALA A 177 1.62 7.75 -12.16
N HIS A 178 0.77 7.17 -11.32
CA HIS A 178 0.81 5.75 -10.95
C HIS A 178 0.61 4.84 -12.18
N TYR A 179 -0.43 5.12 -12.98
CA TYR A 179 -0.74 4.36 -14.18
C TYR A 179 0.41 4.34 -15.19
N ASP A 180 0.99 5.51 -15.50
CA ASP A 180 2.13 5.62 -16.42
C ASP A 180 3.39 4.95 -15.86
N ARG A 181 3.55 4.91 -14.52
CA ARG A 181 4.64 4.17 -13.87
C ARG A 181 4.48 2.67 -14.09
N ALA A 182 3.30 2.12 -13.84
CA ALA A 182 3.03 0.70 -14.05
C ALA A 182 3.35 0.28 -15.51
N ILE A 183 2.93 1.10 -16.48
CA ILE A 183 3.24 0.89 -17.91
C ILE A 183 4.75 0.93 -18.15
N THR A 184 5.44 1.96 -17.64
CA THR A 184 6.88 2.11 -17.85
C THR A 184 7.65 0.94 -17.24
N SER A 185 7.33 0.54 -16.01
CA SER A 185 7.96 -0.59 -15.34
C SER A 185 7.73 -1.91 -16.06
N TYR A 186 6.53 -2.15 -16.60
CA TYR A 186 6.26 -3.32 -17.43
C TYR A 186 7.12 -3.32 -18.70
N LEU A 187 7.14 -2.21 -19.44
CA LEU A 187 7.90 -2.08 -20.69
C LEU A 187 9.42 -2.15 -20.48
N GLU A 188 9.95 -1.56 -19.40
CA GLU A 188 11.36 -1.69 -19.01
C GLU A 188 11.71 -3.14 -18.70
N GLY A 189 10.81 -3.87 -18.01
CA GLY A 189 10.98 -5.30 -17.70
C GLY A 189 11.06 -6.22 -18.92
N LEU A 190 10.55 -5.79 -20.08
CA LEU A 190 10.71 -6.52 -21.35
C LEU A 190 12.14 -6.41 -21.92
N SER A 191 12.92 -5.43 -21.48
CA SER A 191 14.28 -5.23 -21.93
C SER A 191 15.27 -6.03 -21.08
N SER A 192 16.22 -6.72 -21.71
CA SER A 192 17.29 -7.46 -21.04
C SER A 192 18.40 -6.56 -20.48
N GLN A 193 18.24 -5.23 -20.54
CA GLN A 193 19.27 -4.26 -20.15
C GLN A 193 18.84 -3.44 -18.92
N SER A 194 19.56 -3.73 -17.82
CA SER A 194 19.65 -2.99 -16.55
C SER A 194 18.48 -3.14 -15.57
N GLN A 195 18.76 -3.84 -14.46
CA GLN A 195 17.93 -3.88 -13.24
C GLN A 195 18.03 -2.59 -12.39
N ASN A 196 18.76 -1.57 -12.87
CA ASN A 196 19.11 -0.36 -12.12
C ASN A 196 18.62 0.92 -12.83
N GLY A 197 17.40 0.88 -13.37
CA GLY A 197 16.68 2.06 -13.84
C GLY A 197 16.32 3.02 -12.70
N GLN A 198 15.36 3.93 -12.95
CA GLN A 198 14.91 4.87 -11.94
C GLN A 198 14.28 4.16 -10.72
N LEU A 199 14.85 4.33 -9.52
CA LEU A 199 14.23 3.85 -8.28
C LEU A 199 12.98 4.69 -7.97
N THR A 200 11.83 4.04 -7.97
CA THR A 200 10.56 4.63 -7.53
C THR A 200 10.08 3.88 -6.29
N VAL A 201 9.76 4.62 -5.23
CA VAL A 201 9.17 4.06 -4.01
C VAL A 201 7.76 4.61 -3.90
N GLU A 202 6.78 3.74 -4.12
CA GLU A 202 5.39 4.03 -3.83
C GLU A 202 5.06 3.48 -2.44
N ALA A 203 4.46 4.33 -1.60
CA ALA A 203 4.02 3.94 -0.28
C ALA A 203 2.82 4.78 0.15
N TYR A 204 1.88 4.16 0.86
CA TYR A 204 0.64 4.74 1.33
C TYR A 204 0.78 5.17 2.78
N HIS A 205 0.37 6.40 3.09
CA HIS A 205 0.38 6.91 4.46
C HIS A 205 -0.57 6.09 5.34
N ILE A 206 -0.07 5.63 6.49
CA ILE A 206 -0.86 4.88 7.48
C ILE A 206 -1.25 5.82 8.62
N GLN A 207 -0.26 6.48 9.25
CA GLN A 207 -0.51 7.39 10.37
C GLN A 207 0.65 8.35 10.59
N ASN A 208 0.36 9.50 11.21
CA ASN A 208 1.40 10.34 11.79
C ASN A 208 1.88 9.71 13.11
N LEU A 209 3.18 9.80 13.37
CA LEU A 209 3.76 9.35 14.64
C LEU A 209 3.96 10.55 15.56
N ARG A 210 3.91 10.31 16.87
CA ARG A 210 4.08 11.36 17.88
C ARG A 210 5.37 12.16 17.69
N TYR A 211 6.45 11.46 17.35
CA TYR A 211 7.76 11.98 16.96
C TYR A 211 8.60 10.85 16.32
N GLY A 212 9.77 11.18 15.78
CA GLY A 212 10.75 10.24 15.22
C GLY A 212 11.53 9.47 16.28
N GLU A 213 12.82 9.24 16.06
CA GLU A 213 13.68 8.62 17.10
C GLU A 213 13.75 9.48 18.37
N ASN A 214 13.72 10.80 18.21
CA ASN A 214 13.79 11.78 19.29
C ASN A 214 12.59 12.76 19.26
N PRO A 215 12.16 13.30 20.42
CA PRO A 215 10.94 14.13 20.53
C PRO A 215 10.84 15.36 19.62
N HIS A 216 11.96 15.91 19.17
CA HIS A 216 12.00 17.10 18.31
C HIS A 216 11.84 16.78 16.81
N GLN A 217 11.89 15.49 16.43
CA GLN A 217 11.77 15.03 15.05
C GLN A 217 10.31 14.69 14.76
N LYS A 218 9.76 15.17 13.64
CA LYS A 218 8.44 14.72 13.13
C LYS A 218 8.60 13.41 12.38
N ALA A 219 7.59 12.53 12.44
CA ALA A 219 7.60 11.27 11.72
C ALA A 219 6.20 10.82 11.31
N ALA A 220 6.14 9.93 10.31
CA ALA A 220 4.94 9.27 9.84
C ALA A 220 5.28 7.84 9.41
N LEU A 221 4.30 6.94 9.48
CA LEU A 221 4.40 5.57 9.02
C LEU A 221 3.73 5.46 7.64
N TYR A 222 4.40 4.78 6.73
CA TYR A 222 3.90 4.43 5.40
C TYR A 222 3.96 2.92 5.20
N SER A 223 3.13 2.38 4.30
CA SER A 223 3.12 0.97 3.92
C SER A 223 3.17 0.81 2.40
N LEU A 224 3.65 -0.35 1.94
CA LEU A 224 3.64 -0.71 0.51
C LEU A 224 2.24 -1.15 0.04
N GLU A 225 1.33 -1.45 0.96
CA GLU A 225 -0.03 -1.91 0.64
C GLU A 225 -1.08 -0.93 1.15
N HIS A 226 -2.07 -0.62 0.30
CA HIS A 226 -3.14 0.30 0.66
C HIS A 226 -4.03 -0.28 1.77
N GLY A 227 -4.31 0.52 2.81
CA GLY A 227 -5.17 0.11 3.93
C GLY A 227 -4.58 -0.92 4.89
N SER A 228 -3.31 -1.29 4.72
CA SER A 228 -2.60 -2.19 5.65
C SER A 228 -2.27 -1.49 6.99
N GLY A 229 -2.12 -2.27 8.06
CA GLY A 229 -1.68 -1.74 9.36
C GLY A 229 -0.15 -1.75 9.51
N PRO A 230 0.38 -1.44 10.72
CA PRO A 230 1.81 -1.43 10.98
C PRO A 230 2.45 -2.79 10.68
N LEU A 231 3.53 -2.79 9.88
CA LEU A 231 4.21 -4.00 9.39
C LEU A 231 3.29 -4.95 8.58
N GLY A 232 2.16 -4.46 8.06
CA GLY A 232 1.13 -5.30 7.43
C GLY A 232 0.19 -5.99 8.43
N GLY A 233 0.46 -5.86 9.74
CA GLY A 233 -0.31 -6.47 10.81
C GLY A 233 -1.43 -5.60 11.37
N LYS A 234 -2.01 -6.03 12.49
CA LYS A 234 -3.09 -5.34 13.20
C LYS A 234 -2.72 -5.08 14.66
N LEU A 235 -2.76 -3.83 15.08
CA LEU A 235 -2.61 -3.45 16.49
C LEU A 235 -3.90 -3.80 17.25
N LEU A 236 -3.83 -4.78 18.15
CA LEU A 236 -4.98 -5.31 18.89
C LEU A 236 -5.25 -4.61 20.22
N GLN A 237 -4.19 -4.07 20.83
CA GLN A 237 -4.23 -3.46 22.16
C GLN A 237 -3.07 -2.47 22.30
N GLY A 238 -3.22 -1.51 23.21
CA GLY A 238 -2.16 -0.67 23.73
C GLY A 238 -2.26 0.76 23.23
N LYS A 239 -1.23 1.54 23.53
CA LYS A 239 -1.08 2.90 23.00
C LYS A 239 -0.67 2.85 21.53
N GLU A 240 -0.73 3.98 20.84
CA GLU A 240 -0.09 4.14 19.54
C GLU A 240 1.39 3.73 19.59
N LEU A 241 1.87 3.15 18.49
CA LEU A 241 3.26 2.76 18.30
C LEU A 241 4.14 4.01 18.11
N SER A 242 5.29 4.06 18.78
CA SER A 242 6.31 5.05 18.49
C SER A 242 7.15 4.65 17.27
N TYR A 243 7.95 5.58 16.75
CA TYR A 243 8.95 5.30 15.72
C TYR A 243 9.91 4.17 16.14
N THR A 244 10.44 4.24 17.36
CA THR A 244 11.36 3.22 17.88
C THR A 244 10.68 1.89 18.16
N ASN A 245 9.40 1.89 18.57
CA ASN A 245 8.65 0.63 18.69
C ASN A 245 8.58 -0.10 17.34
N ILE A 246 8.34 0.63 16.24
CA ILE A 246 8.25 0.03 14.91
C ILE A 246 9.61 -0.54 14.48
N LEU A 247 10.71 0.16 14.74
CA LEU A 247 12.06 -0.36 14.46
C LEU A 247 12.38 -1.63 15.27
N ASP A 248 12.05 -1.63 16.56
CA ASP A 248 12.27 -2.77 17.45
C ASP A 248 11.38 -3.97 17.06
N LEU A 249 10.13 -3.71 16.68
CA LEU A 249 9.18 -4.72 16.19
C LEU A 249 9.66 -5.34 14.88
N ASP A 250 10.10 -4.54 13.91
CA ASP A 250 10.64 -5.02 12.62
C ASP A 250 11.86 -5.93 12.83
N GLY A 251 12.83 -5.47 13.64
CA GLY A 251 14.02 -6.25 13.95
C GLY A 251 13.71 -7.55 14.71
N ALA A 252 12.85 -7.48 15.73
CA ALA A 252 12.45 -8.65 16.50
C ALA A 252 11.67 -9.67 15.65
N TRP A 253 10.78 -9.18 14.78
CA TRP A 253 9.98 -10.02 13.88
C TRP A 253 10.86 -10.78 12.91
N LYS A 254 11.73 -10.08 12.16
CA LYS A 254 12.68 -10.68 11.21
C LYS A 254 13.56 -11.73 11.86
N ALA A 255 14.06 -11.45 13.07
CA ALA A 255 14.83 -12.41 13.84
C ALA A 255 14.01 -13.64 14.23
N ALA A 256 12.80 -13.48 14.76
CA ALA A 256 11.96 -14.59 15.19
C ALA A 256 11.56 -15.50 14.03
N VAL A 257 11.08 -14.94 12.91
CA VAL A 257 10.60 -15.73 11.76
C VAL A 257 11.72 -16.40 10.95
N SER A 258 12.98 -16.00 11.17
CA SER A 258 14.15 -16.69 10.57
C SER A 258 14.32 -18.13 11.07
N TYR A 259 13.71 -18.48 12.22
CA TYR A 259 13.76 -19.82 12.80
C TYR A 259 12.53 -20.64 12.41
N GLN A 260 12.76 -21.91 12.07
CA GLN A 260 11.68 -22.87 11.83
C GLN A 260 11.06 -23.40 13.12
N ARG A 261 11.86 -23.59 14.18
CA ARG A 261 11.38 -24.03 15.51
C ARG A 261 10.68 -22.87 16.24
N PRO A 262 9.78 -23.13 17.22
CA PRO A 262 9.20 -22.06 18.03
C PRO A 262 10.30 -21.20 18.66
N ALA A 263 10.23 -19.90 18.42
CA ALA A 263 11.27 -18.95 18.77
C ALA A 263 10.66 -17.75 19.53
N ILE A 264 11.42 -17.26 20.51
CA ILE A 264 11.21 -15.97 21.15
C ILE A 264 12.45 -15.11 20.94
N VAL A 265 12.22 -13.88 20.52
CA VAL A 265 13.24 -12.85 20.42
C VAL A 265 12.83 -11.65 21.26
N ILE A 266 13.75 -11.15 22.08
CA ILE A 266 13.58 -9.94 22.88
C ILE A 266 14.57 -8.90 22.35
N VAL A 267 14.07 -7.75 21.90
CA VAL A 267 14.85 -6.64 21.35
C VAL A 267 14.68 -5.40 22.22
N LYS A 268 15.75 -4.61 22.32
CA LYS A 268 15.71 -3.25 22.83
C LYS A 268 16.69 -2.39 22.04
N HIS A 269 16.21 -1.26 21.50
CA HIS A 269 17.03 -0.35 20.69
C HIS A 269 17.69 -1.05 19.48
N VAL A 270 16.90 -1.82 18.75
CA VAL A 270 17.24 -2.51 17.49
C VAL A 270 18.33 -3.59 17.65
N SER A 271 18.63 -3.97 18.89
CA SER A 271 19.57 -5.03 19.23
C SER A 271 18.87 -6.12 20.04
N PRO A 272 19.03 -7.41 19.68
CA PRO A 272 18.52 -8.51 20.50
C PRO A 272 19.23 -8.53 21.85
N CYS A 273 18.48 -8.53 22.95
CA CYS A 273 18.98 -8.84 24.29
C CYS A 273 18.78 -10.32 24.65
N GLY A 274 17.93 -11.04 23.91
CA GLY A 274 17.76 -12.47 24.04
C GLY A 274 17.09 -13.10 22.83
N ILE A 275 17.59 -14.26 22.42
CA ILE A 275 17.01 -15.10 21.35
C ILE A 275 17.02 -16.52 21.90
N ALA A 276 15.92 -17.24 21.78
CA ALA A 276 15.91 -18.67 22.08
C ALA A 276 14.90 -19.43 21.22
N VAL A 277 15.22 -20.69 20.96
CA VAL A 277 14.33 -21.66 20.33
C VAL A 277 14.06 -22.82 21.29
N SER A 278 12.82 -23.30 21.31
CA SER A 278 12.42 -24.48 22.09
C SER A 278 11.17 -25.09 21.47
N ASP A 279 10.83 -26.32 21.86
CA ASP A 279 9.60 -26.95 21.37
C ASP A 279 8.35 -26.37 22.04
N ASP A 280 8.52 -25.77 23.22
CA ASP A 280 7.51 -25.03 23.96
C ASP A 280 7.83 -23.53 23.98
N LEU A 281 6.86 -22.70 23.61
CA LEU A 281 7.08 -21.26 23.47
C LEU A 281 7.32 -20.57 24.82
N SER A 282 6.71 -21.08 25.90
CA SER A 282 6.93 -20.56 27.25
C SER A 282 8.35 -20.83 27.74
N GLN A 283 8.93 -21.98 27.36
CA GLN A 283 10.32 -22.31 27.62
C GLN A 283 11.26 -21.45 26.78
N ALA A 284 10.97 -21.25 25.49
CA ALA A 284 11.73 -20.32 24.64
C ALA A 284 11.74 -18.91 25.25
N PHE A 285 10.60 -18.43 25.78
CA PHE A 285 10.53 -17.12 26.44
C PHE A 285 11.45 -17.05 27.66
N ARG A 286 11.41 -18.06 28.55
CA ARG A 286 12.26 -18.10 29.74
C ARG A 286 13.75 -18.10 29.38
N LEU A 287 14.14 -18.87 28.37
CA LEU A 287 15.53 -18.93 27.90
C LEU A 287 15.99 -17.61 27.28
N ALA A 288 15.17 -16.98 26.43
CA ALA A 288 15.50 -15.68 25.86
C ALA A 288 15.61 -14.60 26.94
N LEU A 289 14.72 -14.60 27.94
CA LEU A 289 14.80 -13.67 29.07
C LEU A 289 16.06 -13.91 29.91
N ALA A 290 16.48 -15.16 30.08
CA ALA A 290 17.66 -15.52 30.87
C ALA A 290 18.98 -15.03 30.24
N SER A 291 19.01 -14.71 28.93
CA SER A 291 20.18 -14.13 28.27
C SER A 291 20.59 -12.79 28.87
N ASP A 292 19.65 -11.86 29.03
CA ASP A 292 19.86 -10.58 29.72
C ASP A 292 18.53 -10.02 30.28
N PRO A 293 18.16 -10.40 31.52
CA PRO A 293 16.93 -9.96 32.15
C PRO A 293 16.85 -8.44 32.38
N VAL A 294 18.01 -7.79 32.56
CA VAL A 294 18.09 -6.35 32.86
C VAL A 294 17.77 -5.56 31.60
N SER A 295 18.38 -5.93 30.47
CA SER A 295 18.11 -5.29 29.18
C SER A 295 16.72 -5.61 28.65
N ALA A 296 16.16 -6.79 28.94
CA ALA A 296 14.81 -7.17 28.52
C ALA A 296 13.70 -6.25 29.10
N PHE A 297 13.95 -5.57 30.21
CA PHE A 297 12.96 -4.66 30.81
C PHE A 297 12.66 -3.48 29.87
N GLY A 298 11.39 -3.35 29.48
CA GLY A 298 10.91 -2.36 28.50
C GLY A 298 11.27 -2.70 27.06
N GLY A 299 11.65 -3.95 26.77
CA GLY A 299 11.92 -4.43 25.43
C GLY A 299 10.65 -4.73 24.62
N VAL A 300 10.87 -5.18 23.39
CA VAL A 300 9.88 -5.74 22.47
C VAL A 300 10.09 -7.24 22.37
N VAL A 301 9.01 -8.00 22.44
CA VAL A 301 9.02 -9.46 22.34
C VAL A 301 8.40 -9.89 21.01
N ALA A 302 9.10 -10.71 20.23
CA ALA A 302 8.57 -11.33 19.02
C ALA A 302 8.49 -12.85 19.18
N SER A 303 7.42 -13.43 18.64
CA SER A 303 7.25 -14.87 18.49
C SER A 303 6.96 -15.22 17.04
N ASN A 304 7.54 -16.30 16.52
CA ASN A 304 7.18 -16.88 15.22
C ASN A 304 6.02 -17.89 15.30
N ARG A 305 5.36 -18.00 16.45
CA ARG A 305 4.18 -18.85 16.69
C ARG A 305 3.10 -18.06 17.41
N LYS A 306 1.88 -18.59 17.40
CA LYS A 306 0.75 -17.99 18.12
C LYS A 306 1.11 -17.88 19.61
N PHE A 307 0.98 -16.68 20.17
CA PHE A 307 1.30 -16.42 21.57
C PHE A 307 0.20 -17.00 22.47
N ASP A 308 0.57 -17.94 23.33
CA ASP A 308 -0.36 -18.74 24.14
C ASP A 308 -0.38 -18.33 25.62
N GLU A 309 -1.31 -18.94 26.37
CA GLU A 309 -1.52 -18.66 27.79
C GLU A 309 -0.26 -18.95 28.63
N SER A 310 0.43 -20.06 28.36
CA SER A 310 1.63 -20.46 29.09
C SER A 310 2.77 -19.47 28.88
N THR A 311 2.94 -18.97 27.65
CA THR A 311 3.94 -17.93 27.32
C THR A 311 3.57 -16.60 27.98
N ALA A 312 2.30 -16.20 27.94
CA ALA A 312 1.83 -14.99 28.63
C ALA A 312 2.05 -15.05 30.15
N LYS A 313 1.82 -16.21 30.78
CA LYS A 313 2.13 -16.44 32.20
C LYS A 313 3.65 -16.40 32.47
N ALA A 314 4.46 -16.93 31.56
CA ALA A 314 5.92 -16.95 31.71
C ALA A 314 6.55 -15.54 31.76
N MET A 315 5.85 -14.52 31.24
CA MET A 315 6.28 -13.13 31.33
C MET A 315 6.35 -12.58 32.78
N GLY A 316 5.61 -13.17 33.72
CA GLY A 316 5.60 -12.73 35.12
C GLY A 316 5.34 -11.23 35.27
N ASP A 317 6.20 -10.50 35.98
CA ASP A 317 6.09 -9.04 36.16
C ASP A 317 6.96 -8.23 35.18
N LEU A 318 7.58 -8.86 34.18
CA LEU A 318 8.45 -8.18 33.23
C LEU A 318 7.68 -7.07 32.50
N PHE A 319 8.19 -5.84 32.57
CA PHE A 319 7.65 -4.75 31.76
C PHE A 319 8.07 -4.94 30.29
N VAL A 320 7.09 -4.97 29.38
CA VAL A 320 7.30 -5.13 27.94
C VAL A 320 6.51 -4.05 27.21
N GLU A 321 7.15 -3.33 26.29
CA GLU A 321 6.54 -2.24 25.53
C GLU A 321 5.61 -2.79 24.44
N CYS A 322 6.08 -3.78 23.67
CA CYS A 322 5.33 -4.37 22.57
C CYS A 322 5.53 -5.89 22.49
N ILE A 323 4.52 -6.61 22.00
CA ILE A 323 4.58 -8.02 21.64
C ILE A 323 4.08 -8.18 20.20
N ILE A 324 4.82 -8.91 19.37
CA ILE A 324 4.42 -9.27 18.01
C ILE A 324 4.40 -10.79 17.82
N ALA A 325 3.32 -11.30 17.20
CA ALA A 325 3.14 -12.72 16.93
C ALA A 325 2.18 -12.95 15.75
N PRO A 326 2.20 -14.14 15.10
CA PRO A 326 1.17 -14.54 14.13
C PRO A 326 -0.27 -14.45 14.62
N GLY A 327 -0.44 -14.46 15.94
CA GLY A 327 -1.72 -14.24 16.59
C GLY A 327 -1.60 -14.50 18.08
N PHE A 328 -2.71 -14.32 18.78
CA PHE A 328 -2.80 -14.53 20.22
C PHE A 328 -3.97 -15.46 20.53
N THR A 329 -3.78 -16.40 21.46
CA THR A 329 -4.91 -17.18 21.99
C THR A 329 -5.85 -16.28 22.80
N PRO A 330 -7.17 -16.60 22.89
CA PRO A 330 -8.10 -15.85 23.73
C PRO A 330 -7.62 -15.73 25.18
N GLU A 331 -7.07 -16.81 25.73
CA GLU A 331 -6.57 -16.91 27.10
C GLU A 331 -5.33 -16.02 27.30
N ALA A 332 -4.40 -16.01 26.33
CA ALA A 332 -3.27 -15.07 26.35
C ALA A 332 -3.73 -13.61 26.31
N ARG A 333 -4.73 -13.29 25.47
CA ARG A 333 -5.28 -11.94 25.38
C ARG A 333 -5.91 -11.48 26.68
N GLU A 334 -6.64 -12.35 27.37
CA GLU A 334 -7.24 -12.05 28.66
C GLU A 334 -6.17 -11.69 29.70
N LEU A 335 -5.11 -12.48 29.79
CA LEU A 335 -3.98 -12.20 30.70
C LEU A 335 -3.26 -10.90 30.34
N LEU A 336 -3.00 -10.67 29.05
CA LEU A 336 -2.30 -9.49 28.56
C LEU A 336 -3.16 -8.21 28.64
N ALA A 337 -4.48 -8.31 28.76
CA ALA A 337 -5.38 -7.16 28.91
C ALA A 337 -5.10 -6.36 30.20
N SER A 338 -4.55 -7.01 31.23
CA SER A 338 -4.09 -6.35 32.46
C SER A 338 -2.95 -5.35 32.19
N ARG A 339 -2.14 -5.58 31.13
CA ARG A 339 -1.03 -4.74 30.71
C ARG A 339 -1.48 -3.67 29.71
N LYS A 340 -2.31 -2.72 30.17
CA LYS A 340 -2.99 -1.72 29.32
C LYS A 340 -2.10 -0.93 28.36
N ASN A 341 -0.82 -0.72 28.71
CA ASN A 341 0.13 0.03 27.88
C ASN A 341 0.91 -0.84 26.90
N CYS A 342 0.93 -2.15 27.09
CA CYS A 342 1.65 -3.09 26.22
C CYS A 342 0.93 -3.17 24.88
N ARG A 343 1.65 -2.91 23.78
CA ARG A 343 1.10 -3.04 22.43
C ARG A 343 1.12 -4.49 21.98
N LEU A 344 -0.01 -5.00 21.50
CA LEU A 344 -0.09 -6.33 20.91
C LEU A 344 -0.29 -6.19 19.40
N LEU A 345 0.70 -6.59 18.61
CA LEU A 345 0.66 -6.55 17.16
C LEU A 345 0.49 -7.98 16.61
N GLU A 346 -0.60 -8.22 15.90
CA GLU A 346 -0.87 -9.48 15.22
C GLU A 346 -0.40 -9.43 13.77
N MET A 347 0.48 -10.36 13.36
CA MET A 347 1.03 -10.48 12.01
C MET A 347 0.89 -11.91 11.47
N PRO A 348 -0.30 -12.30 10.96
CA PRO A 348 -0.57 -13.67 10.54
C PRO A 348 0.33 -14.16 9.40
N ASP A 349 0.76 -13.25 8.53
CA ASP A 349 1.75 -13.55 7.50
C ASP A 349 3.17 -13.45 8.06
N THR A 350 3.88 -14.58 8.08
CA THR A 350 5.26 -14.68 8.55
C THR A 350 6.29 -14.47 7.45
N SER A 351 5.86 -14.13 6.23
CA SER A 351 6.77 -13.73 5.17
C SER A 351 7.52 -12.44 5.55
N VAL A 352 8.76 -12.32 5.06
CA VAL A 352 9.54 -11.09 5.18
C VAL A 352 9.51 -10.40 3.84
N GLU A 353 8.71 -9.34 3.76
CA GLU A 353 8.59 -8.47 2.60
C GLU A 353 8.87 -7.01 3.01
N PRO A 354 9.39 -6.17 2.10
CA PRO A 354 9.87 -6.52 0.76
C PRO A 354 11.18 -7.33 0.78
N ARG A 355 11.44 -8.11 -0.28
CA ARG A 355 12.71 -8.86 -0.46
C ARG A 355 13.96 -8.01 -0.69
N SER A 356 13.82 -6.70 -0.82
CA SER A 356 14.93 -5.75 -0.91
C SER A 356 14.74 -4.59 0.05
N GLU A 357 15.81 -4.12 0.68
CA GLU A 357 15.79 -2.94 1.53
C GLU A 357 16.40 -1.71 0.85
N ILE A 358 15.89 -0.54 1.26
CA ILE A 358 16.38 0.76 0.80
C ILE A 358 16.89 1.53 2.02
N ARG A 359 18.15 1.97 1.98
CA ARG A 359 18.76 2.78 3.03
C ARG A 359 19.06 4.18 2.50
N ALA A 360 18.51 5.19 3.17
CA ALA A 360 18.84 6.58 2.87
C ALA A 360 20.29 6.90 3.23
N ILE A 361 20.97 7.63 2.35
CA ILE A 361 22.31 8.20 2.55
C ILE A 361 22.29 9.69 2.20
N ASN A 362 23.38 10.40 2.47
CA ASN A 362 23.48 11.81 2.09
C ASN A 362 23.28 11.95 0.57
N ARG A 363 22.20 12.64 0.17
CA ARG A 363 21.82 12.91 -1.22
C ARG A 363 21.54 11.65 -2.07
N GLY A 364 21.16 10.53 -1.48
CA GLY A 364 20.84 9.33 -2.25
C GLY A 364 20.27 8.17 -1.43
N PHE A 365 20.20 7.01 -2.09
CA PHE A 365 19.73 5.75 -1.52
C PHE A 365 20.66 4.61 -1.90
N LEU A 366 20.79 3.63 -1.01
CA LEU A 366 21.35 2.31 -1.30
C LEU A 366 20.19 1.32 -1.37
N LYS A 367 20.23 0.37 -2.31
CA LYS A 367 19.27 -0.73 -2.41
C LYS A 367 20.05 -2.04 -2.42
N GLN A 368 19.62 -3.01 -1.62
CA GLN A 368 20.20 -4.35 -1.57
C GLN A 368 19.11 -5.38 -1.28
N ASP A 369 19.40 -6.65 -1.54
CA ASP A 369 18.53 -7.75 -1.14
C ASP A 369 18.54 -7.91 0.39
N ILE A 370 17.43 -8.37 0.95
CA ILE A 370 17.38 -8.76 2.36
C ILE A 370 18.25 -10.01 2.55
N ASP A 371 19.08 -9.98 3.59
CA ASP A 371 19.86 -11.15 3.99
C ASP A 371 18.96 -12.21 4.65
N PHE A 372 18.82 -13.36 4.00
CA PHE A 372 18.08 -14.52 4.51
C PHE A 372 19.02 -15.60 5.11
N GLY A 373 20.31 -15.30 5.23
CA GLY A 373 21.35 -16.22 5.69
C GLY A 373 22.02 -17.00 4.57
N ASP A 374 22.73 -18.06 4.94
CA ASP A 374 23.45 -18.93 4.01
C ASP A 374 22.52 -19.48 2.91
N PRO A 375 22.89 -19.38 1.62
CA PRO A 375 22.18 -20.04 0.53
C PRO A 375 22.06 -21.55 0.73
N ASP A 376 21.06 -22.15 0.07
CA ASP A 376 20.89 -23.60 0.07
C ASP A 376 22.15 -24.31 -0.45
N GLY A 377 22.57 -25.35 0.27
CA GLY A 377 23.75 -26.15 -0.08
C GLY A 377 25.09 -25.61 0.39
N VAL A 378 25.13 -24.54 1.19
CA VAL A 378 26.37 -24.08 1.84
C VAL A 378 26.92 -25.16 2.78
N GLU A 379 28.16 -25.59 2.54
CA GLU A 379 28.89 -26.54 3.38
C GLU A 379 29.83 -25.80 4.34
N TRP A 380 29.71 -26.10 5.64
CA TRP A 380 30.58 -25.53 6.67
C TRP A 380 31.86 -26.37 6.80
N LYS A 381 33.01 -25.70 6.82
CA LYS A 381 34.31 -26.35 6.94
C LYS A 381 34.84 -26.28 8.38
N VAL A 382 35.09 -27.43 8.98
CA VAL A 382 35.80 -27.50 10.27
C VAL A 382 37.28 -27.25 10.04
N VAL A 383 37.82 -26.24 10.72
CA VAL A 383 39.25 -25.85 10.64
C VAL A 383 40.05 -26.25 11.89
N SER A 384 39.41 -26.92 12.86
CA SER A 384 40.03 -27.48 14.07
C SER A 384 40.34 -28.97 13.92
N GLN A 385 41.17 -29.50 14.82
CA GLN A 385 41.44 -30.96 14.90
C GLN A 385 40.23 -31.74 15.43
N ARG A 386 39.46 -31.15 16.36
CA ARG A 386 38.25 -31.73 16.93
C ARG A 386 37.05 -31.37 16.06
N LEU A 387 36.23 -32.37 15.74
CA LEU A 387 34.91 -32.16 15.13
C LEU A 387 33.90 -31.77 16.21
N PRO A 388 32.99 -30.81 15.95
CA PRO A 388 31.87 -30.55 16.85
C PRO A 388 30.97 -31.79 16.97
N LEU A 389 30.41 -32.00 18.15
CA LEU A 389 29.33 -32.94 18.41
C LEU A 389 28.04 -32.45 17.72
N GLU A 390 27.07 -33.34 17.53
CA GLU A 390 25.78 -32.99 16.90
C GLU A 390 25.07 -31.84 17.61
N GLU A 391 25.07 -31.83 18.96
CA GLU A 391 24.48 -30.75 19.75
C GLU A 391 25.25 -29.43 19.55
N GLU A 392 26.58 -29.48 19.53
CA GLU A 392 27.41 -28.30 19.25
C GLU A 392 27.16 -27.76 17.83
N TRP A 393 26.89 -28.62 16.84
CA TRP A 393 26.50 -28.19 15.50
C TRP A 393 25.14 -27.47 15.48
N VAL A 394 24.19 -27.94 16.28
CA VAL A 394 22.89 -27.27 16.45
C VAL A 394 23.10 -25.87 17.04
N ASP A 395 23.90 -25.75 18.10
CA ASP A 395 24.17 -24.49 18.78
C ASP A 395 24.97 -23.53 17.88
N LEU A 396 25.96 -24.03 17.14
CA LEU A 396 26.73 -23.23 16.16
C LEU A 396 25.83 -22.66 15.06
N ARG A 397 24.90 -23.46 14.52
CA ARG A 397 23.93 -23.00 13.50
C ARG A 397 22.94 -21.99 14.07
N PHE A 398 22.49 -22.21 15.30
CA PHE A 398 21.66 -21.25 16.02
C PHE A 398 22.42 -19.92 16.23
N ALA A 399 23.64 -19.97 16.76
CA ALA A 399 24.47 -18.79 17.01
C ALA A 399 24.78 -18.01 15.72
N TRP A 400 25.08 -18.71 14.62
CA TRP A 400 25.33 -18.10 13.31
C TRP A 400 24.11 -17.30 12.81
N LYS A 401 22.94 -17.93 12.86
CA LYS A 401 21.67 -17.27 12.50
C LYS A 401 21.33 -16.13 13.47
N ALA A 402 21.57 -16.29 14.77
CA ALA A 402 21.35 -15.23 15.75
C ALA A 402 22.26 -14.02 15.49
N CYS A 403 23.53 -14.26 15.17
CA CYS A 403 24.54 -13.22 14.93
C CYS A 403 24.16 -12.30 13.77
N GLN A 404 23.44 -12.83 12.77
CA GLN A 404 22.87 -12.07 11.65
C GLN A 404 22.03 -10.86 12.10
N HIS A 405 21.31 -10.99 13.22
CA HIS A 405 20.39 -9.98 13.73
C HIS A 405 21.03 -9.02 14.74
N VAL A 406 22.33 -9.17 15.01
CA VAL A 406 23.09 -8.32 15.93
C VAL A 406 23.93 -7.32 15.14
N LYS A 407 23.97 -6.05 15.59
CA LYS A 407 24.71 -5.00 14.88
C LYS A 407 26.22 -5.28 14.88
N SER A 408 26.85 -5.19 13.71
CA SER A 408 28.29 -5.44 13.56
C SER A 408 29.16 -4.40 14.26
N ASN A 409 30.31 -4.79 14.84
CA ASN A 409 30.82 -6.17 14.94
C ASN A 409 30.08 -6.94 16.04
N ALA A 410 29.66 -8.17 15.74
CA ALA A 410 28.84 -9.00 16.62
C ALA A 410 29.55 -10.30 17.01
N ILE A 411 29.34 -10.73 18.26
CA ILE A 411 29.74 -12.03 18.79
C ILE A 411 28.54 -12.57 19.56
N VAL A 412 28.11 -13.80 19.24
CA VAL A 412 27.04 -14.50 19.94
C VAL A 412 27.61 -15.77 20.57
N PHE A 413 27.33 -15.96 21.85
CA PHE A 413 27.54 -17.21 22.56
C PHE A 413 26.16 -17.83 22.76
N ALA A 414 26.01 -19.09 22.37
CA ALA A 414 24.77 -19.85 22.51
C ALA A 414 25.05 -21.23 23.06
#